data_AF-A0A3M1EIS3-F1
#
_entry.id   AF-A0A3M1EIS3-F1
#
_cell.length_a   1.000
_cell.length_b   1.000
_cell.length_c   1.000
_cell.angle_alpha   90.00
_cell.angle_beta   90.00
_cell.angle_gamma   90.00
#
_symmetry.space_group_name_H-M   'P 1'
#
loop_
_entity.id
_entity.type
_entity.pdbx_description
1 polymer ?
#
loop_
_entity_poly.entity_id
_entity_poly.type
_entity_poly.pdbx_seq_one_letter_code
_entity_poly.pdbx_strand_id
1 'polypeptide(L)'
;MPVIHIPRTLRERLGEQGADELANLLNRATEDASRDTLVLAEEKYERRLSQEMAMMNQNVTETRAELNQHIAEVKTELDQRITEVKTELDQRITEVEARLQTQLAETKADLIRWMFIFWVGQLATILGVLFVFFK
;
A
#
# COMPACT_ATOMS: atom_id res chain seq x y z
N MET A 1 -4.61 51.82 -22.33
CA MET A 1 -5.42 51.52 -23.53
C MET A 1 -4.77 52.20 -24.72
N PRO A 2 -4.66 51.53 -25.88
CA PRO A 2 -4.19 52.19 -27.09
C PRO A 2 -5.22 53.23 -27.52
N VAL A 3 -4.82 54.51 -27.59
CA VAL A 3 -5.67 55.57 -28.14
C VAL A 3 -5.53 55.54 -29.66
N ILE A 4 -6.62 55.31 -30.36
CA ILE A 4 -6.59 55.27 -31.83
C ILE A 4 -6.52 56.69 -32.36
N HIS A 5 -5.40 57.04 -32.99
CA HIS A 5 -5.21 58.33 -33.65
C HIS A 5 -5.62 58.25 -35.12
N ILE A 6 -6.46 59.20 -35.56
CA ILE A 6 -6.89 59.32 -36.95
C ILE A 6 -5.73 59.87 -37.79
N PRO A 7 -5.29 59.17 -38.86
CA PRO A 7 -4.31 59.68 -39.82
C PRO A 7 -4.73 61.03 -40.43
N ARG A 8 -3.77 61.94 -40.66
CA ARG A 8 -4.03 63.30 -41.19
C ARG A 8 -4.85 63.29 -42.48
N THR A 9 -4.59 62.34 -43.38
CA THR A 9 -5.29 62.16 -44.65
C THR A 9 -6.78 61.85 -44.50
N LEU A 10 -7.17 61.14 -43.43
CA LEU A 10 -8.57 60.87 -43.11
C LEU A 10 -9.24 62.07 -42.44
N ARG A 11 -8.50 62.79 -41.59
CA ARG A 11 -8.99 64.01 -40.93
C ARG A 11 -9.28 65.15 -41.91
N GLU A 12 -8.43 65.34 -42.92
CA GLU A 12 -8.65 66.33 -43.99
C GLU A 12 -9.89 66.04 -44.84
N ARG A 13 -10.25 64.76 -45.02
CA ARG A 13 -11.44 64.36 -45.81
C ARG A 13 -12.73 64.29 -45.01
N LEU A 14 -12.67 63.95 -43.73
CA LEU A 14 -13.82 63.81 -42.82
C LEU A 14 -14.17 65.13 -42.09
N GLY A 15 -13.27 66.11 -42.09
CA GLY A 15 -13.35 67.29 -41.25
C GLY A 15 -12.99 66.99 -39.78
N GLU A 16 -12.69 68.02 -38.99
CA GLU A 16 -12.29 67.88 -37.58
C GLU A 16 -13.36 67.16 -36.74
N GLN A 17 -14.63 67.55 -36.87
CA GLN A 17 -15.74 66.91 -36.15
C GLN A 17 -15.92 65.43 -36.52
N GLY A 18 -15.88 65.11 -37.82
CA GLY A 18 -16.03 63.72 -38.28
C GLY A 18 -14.86 62.82 -37.88
N ALA A 19 -13.64 63.37 -37.83
CA ALA A 19 -12.47 62.65 -37.34
C ALA A 19 -12.57 62.35 -35.84
N ASP A 20 -13.04 63.29 -35.04
CA ASP A 20 -13.19 63.10 -33.59
C ASP A 20 -14.33 62.13 -33.25
N GLU A 21 -15.46 62.19 -33.96
CA GLU A 21 -16.53 61.20 -33.81
C GLU A 21 -16.08 59.79 -34.19
N LEU A 22 -15.33 59.64 -35.29
CA LEU A 22 -14.77 58.36 -35.70
C LEU A 22 -13.76 57.84 -34.67
N ALA A 23 -12.89 58.69 -34.13
CA ALA A 23 -11.96 58.30 -33.07
C ALA A 23 -12.69 57.80 -31.82
N ASN A 24 -13.76 58.49 -31.42
CA ASN A 24 -14.59 58.10 -30.28
C ASN A 24 -15.35 56.79 -30.53
N LEU A 25 -15.80 56.54 -31.76
CA LEU A 25 -16.43 55.27 -32.15
C LEU A 25 -15.39 54.13 -32.11
N LEU A 26 -14.23 54.32 -32.74
CA LEU A 26 -13.17 53.31 -32.79
C LEU A 26 -12.62 52.98 -31.39
N ASN A 27 -12.45 53.99 -30.53
CA ASN A 27 -12.03 53.76 -29.14
C ASN A 27 -13.09 52.95 -28.38
N ARG A 28 -14.39 53.29 -28.49
CA ARG A 28 -15.48 52.51 -27.89
C ARG A 28 -15.55 51.07 -28.42
N ALA A 29 -15.50 50.89 -29.74
CA ALA A 29 -15.52 49.56 -30.34
C ALA A 29 -14.30 48.71 -29.93
N THR A 30 -13.13 49.32 -29.75
CA THR A 30 -11.92 48.62 -29.29
C THR A 30 -12.01 48.27 -27.80
N GLU A 31 -12.60 49.15 -26.99
CA GLU A 31 -12.85 48.91 -25.57
C GLU A 31 -13.87 47.78 -25.36
N ASP A 32 -14.98 47.81 -26.09
CA ASP A 32 -16.00 46.74 -26.09
C ASP A 32 -15.39 45.41 -26.54
N ALA A 33 -14.64 45.39 -27.65
CA ALA A 33 -13.95 44.19 -28.10
C ALA A 33 -12.95 43.64 -27.08
N SER A 34 -12.19 44.53 -26.42
CA SER A 34 -11.26 44.13 -25.35
C SER A 34 -12.00 43.53 -24.16
N ARG A 35 -13.12 44.14 -23.77
CA ARG A 35 -13.97 43.65 -22.69
C ARG A 35 -14.58 42.29 -23.02
N ASP A 36 -15.11 42.11 -24.22
CA ASP A 36 -15.67 40.84 -24.68
C ASP A 36 -14.60 39.74 -24.70
N THR A 37 -13.39 40.06 -25.16
CA THR A 37 -12.28 39.10 -25.15
C THR A 37 -11.87 38.71 -23.73
N LEU A 38 -11.93 39.65 -22.77
CA LEU A 38 -11.64 39.38 -21.37
C LEU A 38 -12.71 38.46 -20.76
N VAL A 39 -13.99 38.74 -20.99
CA VAL A 39 -15.11 37.90 -20.51
C VAL A 39 -14.98 36.47 -21.07
N LEU A 40 -14.73 36.33 -22.37
CA LEU A 40 -14.53 35.02 -22.99
C LEU A 40 -13.30 34.28 -22.43
N ALA A 41 -12.23 35.01 -22.12
CA ALA A 41 -11.04 34.43 -21.49
C ALA A 41 -11.37 33.95 -20.07
N GLU A 42 -12.04 34.76 -19.26
CA GLU A 42 -12.48 34.43 -17.90
C GLU A 42 -13.35 33.17 -17.88
N GLU A 43 -14.40 33.12 -18.72
CA GLU A 43 -15.27 31.94 -18.83
C GLU A 43 -14.50 30.68 -19.22
N LYS A 44 -13.56 30.80 -20.16
CA LYS A 44 -12.73 29.68 -20.60
C LYS A 44 -11.78 29.21 -19.50
N TYR A 45 -11.20 30.12 -18.72
CA TYR A 45 -10.34 29.78 -17.59
C TYR A 45 -11.15 29.13 -16.47
N GLU A 46 -12.30 29.69 -16.10
CA GLU A 46 -13.17 29.12 -15.07
C GLU A 46 -13.63 27.71 -15.43
N ARG A 47 -14.01 27.49 -16.69
CA ARG A 47 -14.38 26.17 -17.21
C ARG A 47 -13.21 25.18 -17.13
N ARG A 48 -12.01 25.59 -17.56
CA ARG A 48 -10.81 24.72 -17.51
C ARG A 48 -10.42 24.37 -16.08
N LEU A 49 -10.40 25.36 -15.19
CA LEU A 49 -10.11 25.14 -13.77
C LEU A 49 -11.13 24.19 -13.14
N SER A 50 -12.42 24.36 -13.43
CA SER A 50 -13.47 23.47 -12.94
C SER A 50 -13.28 22.03 -13.43
N GLN A 51 -12.90 21.86 -14.70
CA GLN A 51 -12.60 20.55 -15.29
C GLN A 51 -11.36 19.90 -14.67
N GLU A 52 -10.28 20.66 -14.50
CA GLU A 52 -9.05 20.17 -13.86
C GLU A 52 -9.28 19.78 -12.40
N MET A 53 -10.04 20.58 -11.65
CA MET A 53 -10.43 20.24 -10.27
C MET A 53 -11.27 18.96 -10.21
N ALA A 54 -12.22 18.78 -11.13
CA ALA A 54 -13.03 17.56 -11.20
C ALA A 54 -12.17 16.32 -11.53
N MET A 55 -11.27 16.45 -12.50
CA MET A 55 -10.34 15.38 -12.88
C MET A 55 -9.37 15.03 -11.74
N MET A 56 -8.82 16.05 -11.05
CA MET A 56 -7.96 15.83 -9.89
C MET A 56 -8.71 15.09 -8.78
N ASN A 57 -9.94 15.50 -8.45
CA ASN A 57 -10.76 14.84 -7.44
C ASN A 57 -11.10 13.38 -7.82
N GLN A 58 -11.36 13.13 -9.11
CA GLN A 58 -11.56 11.78 -9.61
C GLN A 58 -10.31 10.92 -9.42
N ASN A 59 -9.15 11.40 -9.87
CA ASN A 59 -7.88 10.68 -9.75
C ASN A 59 -7.52 10.39 -8.27
N VAL A 60 -7.76 11.35 -7.37
CA VAL A 60 -7.55 11.16 -5.93
C VAL A 60 -8.49 10.08 -5.37
N THR A 61 -9.75 10.07 -5.81
CA THR A 61 -10.73 9.07 -5.38
C THR A 61 -10.36 7.68 -5.87
N GLU A 62 -9.94 7.56 -7.13
CA GLU A 62 -9.49 6.31 -7.75
C GLU A 62 -8.24 5.78 -7.06
N THR A 63 -7.21 6.61 -6.90
CA THR A 63 -5.97 6.24 -6.19
C THR A 63 -6.26 5.77 -4.75
N ARG A 64 -7.20 6.44 -4.06
CA ARG A 64 -7.60 6.02 -2.70
C ARG A 64 -8.32 4.67 -2.71
N ALA A 65 -9.14 4.39 -3.72
CA ALA A 65 -9.81 3.10 -3.88
C ALA A 65 -8.80 1.98 -4.14
N GLU A 66 -7.85 2.20 -5.05
CA GLU A 66 -6.77 1.25 -5.34
C GLU A 66 -5.90 0.96 -4.10
N LEU A 67 -5.51 1.99 -3.35
CA LEU A 67 -4.75 1.82 -2.12
C LEU A 67 -5.53 1.01 -1.07
N ASN A 68 -6.82 1.29 -0.89
CA ASN A 68 -7.66 0.53 0.03
C ASN A 68 -7.78 -0.94 -0.39
N GLN A 69 -7.91 -1.21 -1.69
CA GLN A 69 -7.94 -2.57 -2.21
C GLN A 69 -6.60 -3.29 -1.93
N HIS A 70 -5.48 -2.65 -2.23
CA HIS A 70 -4.16 -3.25 -1.99
C HIS A 70 -3.90 -3.52 -0.50
N ILE A 71 -4.33 -2.62 0.39
CA ILE A 71 -4.27 -2.84 1.84
C ILE A 71 -5.09 -4.07 2.25
N ALA A 72 -6.28 -4.25 1.69
CA ALA A 72 -7.13 -5.40 1.99
C ALA A 72 -6.52 -6.73 1.48
N GLU A 73 -5.92 -6.71 0.30
CA GLU A 73 -5.19 -7.85 -0.28
C GLU A 73 -4.00 -8.24 0.59
N VAL A 74 -3.13 -7.28 0.94
CA VAL A 74 -1.96 -7.52 1.80
C VAL A 74 -2.37 -8.04 3.18
N LYS A 75 -3.46 -7.51 3.76
CA LYS A 75 -3.99 -8.01 5.03
C LYS A 75 -4.41 -9.48 4.93
N THR A 76 -5.12 -9.83 3.87
CA THR A 76 -5.58 -11.20 3.62
C THR A 76 -4.40 -12.15 3.44
N GLU A 77 -3.39 -11.76 2.67
CA GLU A 77 -2.16 -12.54 2.48
C GLU A 77 -1.43 -12.74 3.81
N LEU A 78 -1.32 -11.69 4.63
CA LEU A 78 -0.67 -11.78 5.94
C LEU A 78 -1.42 -12.74 6.89
N ASP A 79 -2.74 -12.65 6.95
CA ASP A 79 -3.58 -13.55 7.76
C ASP A 79 -3.42 -15.01 7.31
N GLN A 80 -3.33 -15.25 6.01
CA GLN A 80 -3.05 -16.59 5.46
C GLN A 80 -1.67 -17.08 5.88
N ARG A 81 -0.61 -16.28 5.68
CA ARG A 81 0.77 -16.67 6.05
C ARG A 81 0.92 -16.92 7.55
N ILE A 82 0.24 -16.14 8.40
CA ILE A 82 0.20 -16.38 9.84
C ILE A 82 -0.43 -17.74 10.15
N THR A 83 -1.53 -18.08 9.48
CA THR A 83 -2.22 -19.37 9.68
C THR A 83 -1.38 -20.55 9.22
N GLU A 84 -0.71 -20.42 8.07
CA GLU A 84 0.22 -21.43 7.55
C GLU A 84 1.38 -21.66 8.51
N VAL A 85 2.04 -20.59 8.97
CA VAL A 85 3.17 -20.70 9.93
C VAL A 85 2.73 -21.31 11.25
N LYS A 86 1.53 -20.96 11.76
CA LYS A 86 1.00 -21.59 12.98
C LYS A 86 0.80 -23.09 12.81
N THR A 87 0.22 -23.51 11.68
CA THR A 87 -0.04 -24.91 11.39
C THR A 87 1.27 -25.70 11.24
N GLU A 88 2.25 -25.13 10.53
CA GLU A 88 3.58 -25.73 10.40
C GLU A 88 4.26 -25.88 11.78
N LEU A 89 4.16 -24.86 12.63
CA LEU A 89 4.74 -24.89 13.97
C LEU A 89 4.07 -25.96 14.85
N ASP A 90 2.74 -26.04 14.85
CA ASP A 90 1.98 -27.06 15.60
C ASP A 90 2.35 -28.48 15.14
N GLN A 91 2.51 -28.68 13.82
CA GLN A 91 2.95 -29.96 13.26
C GLN A 91 4.37 -30.31 13.74
N ARG A 92 5.30 -29.36 13.69
CA ARG A 92 6.68 -29.57 14.15
C ARG A 92 6.78 -29.85 15.65
N ILE A 93 5.96 -29.17 16.46
CA ILE A 93 5.87 -29.45 17.90
C ILE A 93 5.39 -30.88 18.12
N THR A 94 4.30 -31.29 17.45
CA THR A 94 3.75 -32.65 17.55
C THR A 94 4.76 -33.71 17.15
N GLU A 95 5.52 -33.48 16.07
CA GLU A 95 6.57 -34.40 15.62
C GLU A 95 7.71 -34.52 16.64
N VAL A 96 8.16 -33.39 17.20
CA VAL A 96 9.20 -33.38 18.23
C VAL A 96 8.72 -34.09 19.50
N GLU A 97 7.48 -33.88 19.93
CA GLU A 97 6.89 -34.57 21.08
C GLU A 97 6.84 -36.08 20.87
N ALA A 98 6.37 -36.55 19.71
CA ALA A 98 6.31 -37.97 19.38
C ALA A 98 7.72 -38.61 19.36
N ARG A 99 8.71 -37.90 18.80
CA ARG A 99 10.10 -38.35 18.79
C ARG A 99 10.68 -38.44 20.21
N LEU A 100 10.42 -37.45 21.06
CA LEU A 100 10.88 -37.45 22.46
C LEU A 100 10.22 -38.59 23.25
N GLN A 101 8.92 -38.83 23.08
CA GLN A 101 8.24 -39.96 23.72
C GLN A 101 8.85 -41.30 23.31
N THR A 102 9.16 -41.46 22.03
CA THR A 102 9.81 -42.68 21.50
C THR A 102 11.20 -42.87 22.11
N GLN A 103 12.05 -41.84 22.09
CA GLN A 103 13.39 -41.90 22.68
C GLN A 103 13.37 -42.16 24.18
N LEU A 104 12.40 -41.59 24.91
CA LEU A 104 12.21 -41.87 26.32
C LEU A 104 11.79 -43.32 26.57
N ALA A 105 10.89 -43.88 25.75
CA ALA A 105 10.47 -45.27 25.85
C ALA A 105 11.64 -46.23 25.58
N GLU A 106 12.43 -45.96 24.53
CA GLU A 106 13.65 -46.72 24.21
C GLU A 106 14.65 -46.67 25.36
N THR A 107 14.96 -45.47 25.86
CA THR A 107 15.89 -45.28 26.99
C THR A 107 15.41 -46.01 28.25
N LYS A 108 14.11 -45.96 28.55
CA LYS A 108 13.52 -46.69 29.68
C LYS A 108 13.63 -48.21 29.49
N ALA A 109 13.35 -48.72 28.29
CA ALA A 109 13.46 -50.15 27.98
C ALA A 109 14.90 -50.65 28.10
N ASP A 110 15.86 -49.89 27.58
CA ASP A 110 17.28 -50.21 27.70
C ASP A 110 17.75 -50.16 29.16
N LEU A 111 17.31 -49.16 29.93
CA LEU A 111 17.62 -49.07 31.36
C LEU A 111 17.08 -50.28 32.13
N ILE A 112 15.83 -50.70 31.88
CA ILE A 112 15.24 -51.90 32.48
C ILE A 112 16.02 -53.16 32.10
N ARG A 113 16.43 -53.28 30.83
CA ARG A 113 17.25 -54.41 30.36
C ARG A 113 18.57 -54.49 31.13
N TRP A 114 19.27 -53.36 31.29
CA TRP A 114 20.52 -53.29 32.04
C TRP A 114 20.33 -53.57 33.53
N MET A 115 19.27 -53.05 34.14
CA MET A 115 18.92 -53.38 35.52
C MET A 115 18.71 -54.89 35.68
N PHE A 116 17.99 -55.54 34.77
CA PHE A 116 17.75 -56.99 34.85
C PHE A 116 19.05 -57.80 34.77
N ILE A 117 19.94 -57.48 33.83
CA ILE A 117 21.26 -58.13 33.71
C ILE A 117 22.06 -57.97 35.01
N PHE A 118 22.05 -56.75 35.57
CA PHE A 118 22.71 -56.46 36.83
C PHE A 118 22.12 -57.28 37.99
N TRP A 119 20.78 -57.33 38.13
CA TRP A 119 20.09 -58.10 39.16
C TRP A 119 20.38 -59.60 39.09
N VAL A 120 20.38 -60.18 37.88
CA VAL A 120 20.74 -61.60 37.69
C VAL A 120 22.18 -61.86 38.10
N GLY A 121 23.11 -60.97 37.74
CA GLY A 121 24.51 -61.05 38.16
C GLY A 121 24.67 -61.00 39.69
N GLN A 122 23.96 -60.08 40.38
CA GLN A 122 23.97 -60.01 41.84
C GLN A 122 23.36 -61.25 42.51
N LEU A 123 22.26 -61.79 41.97
CA LEU A 123 21.66 -63.02 42.48
C LEU A 123 22.63 -64.20 42.35
N ALA A 124 23.32 -64.33 41.22
CA ALA A 124 24.30 -65.40 40.98
C ALA A 124 25.50 -65.31 41.95
N THR A 125 26.01 -64.11 42.23
CA THR A 125 27.10 -63.93 43.20
C THR A 125 26.67 -64.24 44.62
N ILE A 126 25.49 -63.80 45.05
CA ILE A 126 24.94 -64.13 46.39
C ILE A 126 24.78 -65.65 46.54
N LEU A 127 24.17 -66.33 45.56
CA LEU A 127 24.01 -67.78 45.58
C LEU A 127 25.36 -68.51 45.61
N GLY A 128 26.35 -68.03 44.85
CA GLY A 128 27.70 -68.58 44.87
C GLY A 128 28.37 -68.45 46.24
N VAL A 129 28.26 -67.28 46.89
CA VAL A 129 28.78 -67.06 48.24
C VAL A 129 28.08 -67.95 49.26
N LEU A 130 26.74 -68.03 49.23
CA LEU A 130 25.98 -68.91 50.13
C LEU A 130 26.38 -70.37 49.96
N PHE A 131 26.54 -70.85 48.73
CA PHE A 131 26.95 -72.23 48.46
C PHE A 131 28.35 -72.56 49.02
N VAL A 132 29.28 -71.61 48.98
CA VAL A 132 30.61 -71.76 49.59
C VAL A 132 30.55 -71.74 51.12
N PHE A 133 29.68 -70.92 51.72
CA PHE A 133 29.54 -70.83 53.18
C PHE A 133 28.76 -71.99 53.82
N PHE A 134 27.84 -72.62 53.09
CA PHE A 134 27.01 -73.75 53.57
C PHE A 134 27.59 -75.14 53.23
N LYS A 135 28.80 -75.20 52.67
CA LYS A 135 29.55 -76.42 52.41
C LYS A 135 30.76 -76.51 53.34
#